data_AF-A0A2I8DHY9-F1
#
_entry.id   AF-A0A2I8DHY9-F1
#
_cell.length_a   1.000
_cell.length_b   1.000
_cell.length_c   1.000
_cell.angle_alpha   90.00
_cell.angle_beta   90.00
_cell.angle_gamma   90.00
#
_symmetry.space_group_name_H-M   'P 1'
#
loop_
_entity.id
_entity.type
_entity.pdbx_description
1 polymer ?
#
loop_
_entity_poly.entity_id
_entity_poly.type
_entity_poly.pdbx_seq_one_letter_code
_entity_poly.pdbx_strand_id
1 'polypeptide(L)'
;MRALLSRLTLAASALFFLPWAHAQNADARKEIEAASQAALSAAQQGPAEVKLGGQAVLKLPDNMMFVPRLQADRLMAAYGNGKDPSLLGVVLPKGDEDDWLITVNFEKTGYIKDDDARNWNVGELLDSLREGTKQSNVERVKRGFPELLIDGWVEAPKYDSKTQRLVWSVAAKHKDDGAQSDPTVNYNTYALGREGYITLDLITQQSQVPKDKGAVLALLNNIDYVEGKRYADFNSSTDKVAEYGLAALVAGVAAKKLGLFAVIGAFLLKFAKVGLIAVAALGGGIWSRLRRKKADPAGPGQQ
;
A
#
# COMPACT_ATOMS: atom_id res chain seq x y z
N MET A 1 10.77 -30.99 16.89
CA MET A 1 9.72 -30.09 17.42
C MET A 1 10.36 -28.91 18.12
N ARG A 2 10.47 -27.77 17.44
CA ARG A 2 10.54 -26.40 17.99
C ARG A 2 10.45 -25.49 16.77
N ALA A 3 9.21 -25.13 16.44
CA ALA A 3 8.87 -24.32 15.29
C ALA A 3 9.50 -22.93 15.43
N LEU A 4 10.24 -22.50 14.42
CA LEU A 4 10.61 -21.09 14.24
C LEU A 4 9.30 -20.31 14.06
N LEU A 5 8.98 -19.46 15.04
CA LEU A 5 7.95 -18.44 14.92
C LEU A 5 8.44 -17.38 13.94
N SER A 6 8.08 -17.55 12.66
CA SER A 6 8.13 -16.51 11.66
C SER A 6 7.15 -15.41 12.09
N ARG A 7 7.65 -14.36 12.74
CA ARG A 7 6.88 -13.13 12.99
C ARG A 7 6.67 -12.44 11.63
N LEU A 8 5.63 -12.85 10.92
CA LEU A 8 5.02 -12.06 9.84
C LEU A 8 4.36 -10.85 10.51
N THR A 9 5.12 -9.77 10.67
CA THR A 9 4.53 -8.45 10.88
C THR A 9 3.69 -8.15 9.66
N LEU A 10 2.36 -8.30 9.76
CA LEU A 10 1.46 -7.61 8.85
C LEU A 10 1.68 -6.13 9.08
N ALA A 11 2.52 -5.50 8.26
CA ALA A 11 2.34 -4.11 7.94
C ALA A 11 1.04 -4.01 7.14
N ALA A 12 -0.09 -4.03 7.85
CA ALA A 12 -1.27 -3.38 7.33
C ALA A 12 -0.90 -1.91 7.35
N SER A 13 -0.79 -1.27 6.19
CA SER A 13 -0.85 0.18 6.08
C SER A 13 -2.16 0.57 6.77
N ALA A 14 -2.07 0.91 8.05
CA ALA A 14 -3.21 1.37 8.80
C ALA A 14 -3.51 2.72 8.19
N LEU A 15 -4.63 2.83 7.47
CA LEU A 15 -5.15 4.12 7.07
C LEU A 15 -5.27 4.94 8.36
N PHE A 16 -4.36 5.90 8.51
CA PHE A 16 -4.32 6.78 9.66
C PHE A 16 -5.43 7.79 9.41
N PHE A 17 -6.50 7.68 10.18
CA PHE A 17 -7.52 8.72 10.24
C PHE A 17 -7.22 9.50 11.50
N LEU A 18 -6.72 10.73 11.34
CA LEU A 18 -6.71 11.67 12.44
C LEU A 18 -8.16 11.84 12.88
N PRO A 19 -8.52 11.40 14.08
CA PRO A 19 -9.80 11.78 14.58
C PRO A 19 -9.69 13.29 14.81
N TRP A 20 -10.41 14.07 14.03
CA TRP A 20 -10.93 15.35 14.50
C TRP A 20 -12.00 15.09 15.58
N ALA A 21 -11.79 14.06 16.42
CA ALA A 21 -12.54 13.86 17.63
C ALA A 21 -12.06 14.95 18.56
N HIS A 22 -13.00 15.76 19.02
CA HIS A 22 -12.80 16.62 20.17
C HIS A 22 -12.17 15.75 21.27
N ALA A 23 -10.90 15.99 21.59
CA ALA A 23 -10.20 15.24 22.63
C ALA A 23 -11.09 15.21 23.87
N GLN A 24 -11.50 13.98 24.25
CA GLN A 24 -12.65 13.73 25.13
C GLN A 24 -12.43 14.21 26.56
N ASN A 25 -11.18 14.51 26.95
CA ASN A 25 -10.83 15.09 28.24
C ASN A 25 -9.63 16.05 28.15
N ALA A 26 -9.41 16.83 29.21
CA ALA A 26 -8.37 17.86 29.27
C ALA A 26 -6.94 17.29 29.15
N ASP A 27 -6.71 16.08 29.65
CA ASP A 27 -5.39 15.44 29.60
C ASP A 27 -5.00 15.06 28.17
N ALA A 28 -5.94 14.55 27.38
CA ALA A 28 -5.71 14.25 25.96
C ALA A 28 -5.39 15.53 25.16
N ARG A 29 -6.07 16.64 25.44
CA ARG A 29 -5.75 17.96 24.81
C ARG A 29 -4.34 18.41 25.16
N LYS A 30 -3.97 18.30 26.44
CA LYS A 30 -2.64 18.68 26.93
C LYS A 30 -1.54 17.80 26.31
N GLU A 31 -1.77 16.51 26.14
CA GLU A 31 -0.81 15.63 25.47
C GLU A 31 -0.68 15.94 23.98
N ILE A 32 -1.79 16.21 23.28
CA ILE A 32 -1.75 16.66 21.87
C ILE A 32 -0.94 17.94 21.74
N GLU A 33 -1.17 18.93 22.60
CA GLU A 33 -0.42 20.19 22.59
C GLU A 33 1.07 19.96 22.86
N ALA A 34 1.42 19.20 23.90
CA ALA A 34 2.81 18.89 24.25
C ALA A 34 3.53 18.07 23.17
N ALA A 35 2.84 17.11 22.55
CA ALA A 35 3.37 16.32 21.43
C ALA A 35 3.58 17.18 20.19
N SER A 36 2.66 18.09 19.89
CA SER A 36 2.76 19.04 18.77
C SER A 36 3.93 20.01 18.98
N GLN A 37 4.07 20.60 20.17
CA GLN A 37 5.21 21.46 20.49
C GLN A 37 6.55 20.72 20.38
N ALA A 38 6.61 19.47 20.88
CA ALA A 38 7.81 18.65 20.76
C ALA A 38 8.13 18.30 19.30
N ALA A 39 7.11 18.00 18.49
CA ALA A 39 7.25 17.74 17.06
C ALA A 39 7.80 18.96 16.32
N LEU A 40 7.20 20.14 16.52
CA LEU A 40 7.63 21.39 15.91
C LEU A 40 9.06 21.77 16.33
N SER A 41 9.39 21.61 17.61
CA SER A 41 10.73 21.93 18.14
C SER A 41 11.83 21.02 17.57
N ALA A 42 11.50 19.77 17.25
CA ALA A 42 12.43 18.81 16.67
C ALA A 42 12.42 18.79 15.13
N ALA A 43 11.52 19.53 14.49
CA ALA A 43 11.30 19.45 13.06
C ALA A 43 12.48 20.02 12.28
N GLN A 44 12.98 19.25 11.30
CA GLN A 44 13.92 19.73 10.31
C GLN A 44 13.19 20.63 9.31
N GLN A 45 13.54 21.91 9.31
CA GLN A 45 12.93 22.90 8.42
C GLN A 45 13.45 22.70 6.99
N GLY A 46 12.55 22.68 6.01
CA GLY A 46 12.95 22.78 4.61
C GLY A 46 13.43 24.19 4.24
N PRO A 47 14.19 24.38 3.15
CA PRO A 47 14.62 23.32 2.25
C PRO A 47 15.73 22.46 2.87
N ALA A 48 15.61 21.14 2.77
CA ALA A 48 16.54 20.23 3.40
C ALA A 48 16.57 18.85 2.73
N GLU A 49 17.65 18.11 2.92
CA GLU A 49 17.70 16.69 2.59
C GLU A 49 17.42 15.84 3.82
N VAL A 50 16.43 14.96 3.72
CA VAL A 50 16.02 14.03 4.78
C VAL A 50 16.38 12.62 4.35
N LYS A 51 17.18 11.92 5.16
CA LYS A 51 17.50 10.50 4.92
C LYS A 51 16.32 9.62 5.29
N LEU A 52 15.81 8.86 4.33
CA LEU A 52 14.74 7.88 4.53
C LEU A 52 15.35 6.51 4.80
N GLY A 53 15.80 6.33 6.05
CA GLY A 53 16.56 5.16 6.47
C GLY A 53 17.84 5.00 5.64
N GLY A 54 18.10 3.77 5.17
CA GLY A 54 19.21 3.47 4.24
C GLY A 54 18.76 3.33 2.78
N GLN A 55 17.60 3.88 2.40
CA GLN A 55 16.96 3.61 1.11
C GLN A 55 16.98 4.80 0.16
N ALA A 56 16.63 5.98 0.65
CA ALA A 56 16.48 7.16 -0.19
C ALA A 56 16.82 8.44 0.55
N VAL A 57 16.95 9.52 -0.20
CA VAL A 57 16.95 10.90 0.28
C VAL A 57 15.69 11.57 -0.23
N LEU A 58 14.98 12.24 0.67
CA LEU A 58 13.85 13.11 0.33
C LEU A 58 14.32 14.55 0.33
N LYS A 59 14.16 15.23 -0.81
CA LYS A 59 14.39 16.69 -0.90
C LYS A 59 13.14 17.41 -0.41
N LEU A 60 13.18 17.85 0.84
CA LEU A 60 12.10 18.56 1.52
C LEU A 60 12.03 20.01 1.01
N PRO A 61 10.89 20.48 0.47
CA PRO A 61 10.71 21.87 0.02
C PRO A 61 10.71 22.89 1.17
N ASP A 62 10.90 24.16 0.83
CA ASP A 62 10.99 25.28 1.78
C ASP A 62 9.73 25.54 2.61
N ASN A 63 8.55 25.22 2.08
CA ASN A 63 7.26 25.38 2.73
C ASN A 63 6.85 24.21 3.64
N MET A 64 7.75 23.25 3.89
CA MET A 64 7.49 22.06 4.69
C MET A 64 8.53 21.82 5.77
N MET A 65 8.16 21.08 6.80
CA MET A 65 9.07 20.62 7.85
C MET A 65 8.92 19.12 8.09
N PHE A 66 10.03 18.45 8.39
CA PHE A 66 10.06 17.00 8.66
C PHE A 66 10.26 16.75 10.15
N VAL A 67 9.26 16.14 10.78
CA VAL A 67 9.30 15.68 12.16
C VAL A 67 9.92 14.28 12.19
N PRO A 68 11.07 14.09 12.87
CA PRO A 68 11.72 12.79 12.94
C PRO A 68 10.90 11.78 13.74
N ARG A 69 11.15 10.49 13.47
CA ARG A 69 10.40 9.35 14.01
C ARG A 69 10.00 9.44 15.47
N LEU A 70 10.92 9.78 16.38
CA LEU A 70 10.64 9.76 17.82
C LEU A 70 9.46 10.67 18.19
N GLN A 71 9.45 11.89 17.65
CA GLN A 71 8.40 12.87 17.88
C GLN A 71 7.17 12.58 17.03
N ALA A 72 7.36 12.08 15.81
CA ALA A 72 6.26 11.65 14.95
C ALA A 72 5.45 10.50 15.61
N ASP A 73 6.10 9.48 16.17
CA ASP A 73 5.46 8.39 16.91
C ASP A 73 4.61 8.92 18.07
N ARG A 74 5.14 9.88 18.84
CA ARG A 74 4.41 10.52 19.95
C ARG A 74 3.21 11.32 19.43
N LEU A 75 3.40 12.12 18.38
CA LEU A 75 2.36 12.91 17.76
C LEU A 75 1.21 12.02 17.28
N MET A 76 1.52 10.98 16.51
CA MET A 76 0.54 10.03 16.00
C MET A 76 -0.21 9.33 17.14
N ALA A 77 0.49 8.92 18.20
CA ALA A 77 -0.11 8.32 19.39
C ALA A 77 -1.04 9.29 20.15
N ALA A 78 -0.68 10.57 20.25
CA ALA A 78 -1.52 11.60 20.86
C ALA A 78 -2.84 11.79 20.09
N TYR A 79 -2.80 11.66 18.76
CA TYR A 79 -3.99 11.60 17.90
C TYR A 79 -4.67 10.21 17.85
N GLY A 80 -4.33 9.28 18.75
CA GLY A 80 -5.00 7.99 18.91
C GLY A 80 -4.54 6.87 17.97
N ASN A 81 -3.50 7.12 17.17
CA ASN A 81 -2.92 6.13 16.27
C ASN A 81 -2.00 5.14 17.01
N GLY A 82 -1.87 3.93 16.46
CA GLY A 82 -0.98 2.91 17.00
C GLY A 82 0.48 3.15 16.61
N LYS A 83 1.40 2.40 17.25
CA LYS A 83 2.80 2.38 16.83
C LYS A 83 2.92 1.71 15.47
N ASP A 84 3.68 2.33 14.57
CA ASP A 84 4.04 1.74 13.28
C ASP A 84 5.56 1.53 13.20
N PRO A 85 6.03 0.28 13.11
CA PRO A 85 7.46 0.00 13.03
C PRO A 85 8.11 0.54 11.75
N SER A 86 7.34 0.77 10.67
CA SER A 86 7.81 1.27 9.38
C SER A 86 7.96 2.80 9.32
N LEU A 87 7.38 3.53 10.28
CA LEU A 87 7.38 4.99 10.31
C LEU A 87 8.82 5.53 10.39
N LEU A 88 9.14 6.45 9.48
CA LEU A 88 10.40 7.20 9.43
C LEU A 88 10.23 8.62 9.97
N GLY A 89 9.05 9.21 9.80
CA GLY A 89 8.71 10.54 10.29
C GLY A 89 7.40 11.05 9.71
N VAL A 90 7.11 12.33 9.96
CA VAL A 90 5.92 13.02 9.44
C VAL A 90 6.36 14.34 8.81
N VAL A 91 5.80 14.68 7.66
CA VAL A 91 5.93 16.02 7.08
C VAL A 91 4.71 16.85 7.45
N LEU A 92 4.96 18.08 7.87
CA LEU A 92 3.95 19.08 8.18
C LEU A 92 4.13 20.31 7.27
N PRO A 93 3.04 21.01 6.90
CA PRO A 93 3.12 22.32 6.28
C PRO A 93 3.69 23.35 7.25
N LYS A 94 4.25 24.44 6.71
CA LYS A 94 4.60 25.65 7.48
C LYS A 94 3.50 26.72 7.47
N GLY A 95 2.52 26.62 6.57
CA GLY A 95 1.44 27.60 6.47
C GLY A 95 0.41 27.40 7.59
N ASP A 96 0.04 28.48 8.28
CA ASP A 96 -0.92 28.42 9.39
C ASP A 96 -2.35 28.04 8.93
N GLU A 97 -2.66 28.20 7.64
CA GLU A 97 -3.94 27.81 7.03
C GLU A 97 -3.92 26.41 6.39
N ASP A 98 -2.80 25.69 6.50
CA ASP A 98 -2.64 24.35 5.94
C ASP A 98 -2.81 23.32 7.05
N ASP A 99 -3.93 22.58 7.00
CA ASP A 99 -4.26 21.56 8.00
C ASP A 99 -4.21 20.16 7.39
N TRP A 100 -2.97 19.73 7.12
CA TRP A 100 -2.67 18.40 6.63
C TRP A 100 -1.38 17.87 7.23
N LEU A 101 -1.22 16.55 7.22
CA LEU A 101 0.07 15.92 7.51
C LEU A 101 0.34 14.79 6.53
N ILE A 102 1.62 14.45 6.37
CA ILE A 102 2.04 13.34 5.51
C ILE A 102 2.89 12.38 6.34
N THR A 103 2.45 11.14 6.52
CA THR A 103 3.30 10.12 7.13
C THR A 103 4.32 9.62 6.11
N VAL A 104 5.56 9.41 6.54
CA VAL A 104 6.65 8.88 5.71
C VAL A 104 7.09 7.55 6.28
N ASN A 105 6.92 6.47 5.51
CA ASN A 105 7.22 5.12 5.97
C ASN A 105 8.13 4.40 4.97
N PHE A 106 8.86 3.38 5.45
CA PHE A 106 9.54 2.43 4.57
C PHE A 106 9.16 1.00 4.93
N GLU A 107 8.64 0.29 3.94
CA GLU A 107 8.20 -1.09 4.05
C GLU A 107 9.22 -2.03 3.42
N LYS A 108 9.95 -2.78 4.25
CA LYS A 108 10.98 -3.73 3.80
C LYS A 108 10.38 -5.06 3.37
N THR A 109 9.69 -5.05 2.24
CA THR A 109 8.90 -6.20 1.75
C THR A 109 9.64 -7.06 0.74
N GLY A 110 10.75 -6.55 0.19
CA GLY A 110 11.39 -7.07 -1.01
C GLY A 110 10.84 -6.40 -2.27
N TYR A 111 11.37 -6.79 -3.43
CA TYR A 111 11.01 -6.28 -4.74
C TYR A 111 9.54 -6.61 -5.07
N ILE A 112 8.73 -5.57 -5.28
CA ILE A 112 7.33 -5.68 -5.63
C ILE A 112 7.20 -5.80 -7.15
N LYS A 113 6.60 -6.87 -7.66
CA LYS A 113 6.29 -6.97 -9.09
C LYS A 113 5.13 -6.05 -9.45
N ASP A 114 5.23 -5.42 -10.63
CA ASP A 114 4.29 -4.42 -11.11
C ASP A 114 3.44 -4.87 -12.32
N ASP A 115 3.51 -6.15 -12.64
CA ASP A 115 2.82 -6.76 -13.79
C ASP A 115 1.29 -6.77 -13.65
N ASP A 116 0.79 -6.80 -12.42
CA ASP A 116 -0.65 -6.80 -12.12
C ASP A 116 -1.34 -5.45 -12.33
N ALA A 117 -0.61 -4.32 -12.28
CA ALA A 117 -1.18 -2.98 -12.47
C ALA A 117 -1.80 -2.78 -13.86
N ARG A 118 -1.41 -3.58 -14.86
CA ARG A 118 -1.99 -3.53 -16.22
C ARG A 118 -3.40 -4.09 -16.30
N ASN A 119 -3.78 -4.94 -15.33
CA ASN A 119 -4.99 -5.76 -15.40
C ASN A 119 -5.85 -5.72 -14.12
N TRP A 120 -5.49 -4.89 -13.14
CA TRP A 120 -6.25 -4.81 -11.89
C TRP A 120 -7.67 -4.29 -12.11
N ASN A 121 -8.58 -4.70 -11.25
CA ASN A 121 -9.96 -4.23 -11.27
C ASN A 121 -10.16 -3.20 -10.15
N VAL A 122 -10.26 -1.92 -10.52
CA VAL A 122 -10.42 -0.80 -9.58
C VAL A 122 -11.65 -0.94 -8.68
N GLY A 123 -12.73 -1.57 -9.17
CA GLY A 123 -13.91 -1.87 -8.36
C GLY A 123 -13.63 -2.91 -7.29
N GLU A 124 -12.98 -4.03 -7.66
CA GLU A 124 -12.59 -5.09 -6.71
C GLU A 124 -11.58 -4.58 -5.66
N LEU A 125 -10.69 -3.67 -6.04
CA LEU A 125 -9.77 -3.01 -5.11
C LEU A 125 -10.52 -2.17 -4.08
N LEU A 126 -11.54 -1.40 -4.50
CA LEU A 126 -12.35 -0.60 -3.59
C LEU A 126 -13.17 -1.47 -2.63
N ASP A 127 -13.75 -2.56 -3.14
CA ASP A 127 -14.51 -3.50 -2.33
C ASP A 127 -13.62 -4.20 -1.31
N SER A 128 -12.37 -4.51 -1.69
CA SER A 128 -11.36 -5.04 -0.76
C SER A 128 -11.02 -4.05 0.36
N LEU A 129 -10.87 -2.75 0.03
CA LEU A 129 -10.68 -1.70 1.04
C LEU A 129 -11.88 -1.60 1.99
N ARG A 130 -13.11 -1.58 1.45
CA ARG A 130 -14.34 -1.59 2.25
C ARG A 130 -14.40 -2.77 3.21
N GLU A 131 -14.06 -3.97 2.74
CA GLU A 131 -14.04 -5.17 3.57
C GLU A 131 -12.94 -5.14 4.63
N GLY A 132 -11.73 -4.68 4.27
CA GLY A 132 -10.65 -4.45 5.23
C GLY A 132 -11.04 -3.46 6.33
N THR A 133 -11.71 -2.37 5.97
CA THR A 133 -12.22 -1.38 6.94
C THR A 133 -13.30 -1.98 7.84
N LYS A 134 -14.25 -2.76 7.32
CA LYS A 134 -15.24 -3.49 8.14
C LYS A 134 -14.57 -4.40 9.17
N GLN A 135 -13.52 -5.12 8.77
CA GLN A 135 -12.78 -5.99 9.69
C GLN A 135 -12.01 -5.17 10.74
N SER A 136 -11.41 -4.05 10.35
CA SER A 136 -10.70 -3.13 11.26
C SER A 136 -11.63 -2.45 12.28
N ASN A 137 -12.88 -2.17 11.89
CA ASN A 137 -13.88 -1.56 12.77
C ASN A 137 -14.15 -2.38 14.03
N VAL A 138 -14.00 -3.71 13.99
CA VAL A 138 -14.17 -4.58 15.16
C VAL A 138 -13.26 -4.13 16.32
N GLU A 139 -12.00 -3.83 16.04
CA GLU A 139 -11.06 -3.35 17.08
C GLU A 139 -11.22 -1.85 17.37
N ARG A 140 -11.63 -1.03 16.40
CA ARG A 140 -11.96 0.40 16.66
C ARG A 140 -13.09 0.53 17.68
N VAL A 141 -14.19 -0.19 17.49
CA VAL A 141 -15.35 -0.16 18.38
C VAL A 141 -14.99 -0.66 19.77
N LYS A 142 -14.21 -1.76 19.88
CA LYS A 142 -13.71 -2.25 21.19
C LYS A 142 -12.89 -1.20 21.95
N ARG A 143 -12.21 -0.30 21.23
CA ARG A 143 -11.41 0.79 21.79
C ARG A 143 -12.20 2.10 22.00
N GLY A 144 -13.52 2.09 21.75
CA GLY A 144 -14.39 3.26 21.92
C GLY A 144 -14.33 4.28 20.76
N PHE A 145 -13.75 3.90 19.61
CA PHE A 145 -13.75 4.74 18.41
C PHE A 145 -14.97 4.44 17.53
N PRO A 146 -15.53 5.45 16.84
CA PRO A 146 -16.58 5.22 15.85
C PRO A 146 -16.10 4.35 14.70
N GLU A 147 -17.04 3.58 14.15
CA GLU A 147 -16.83 2.83 12.90
C GLU A 147 -16.51 3.78 11.75
N LEU A 148 -15.66 3.33 10.84
CA LEU A 148 -15.36 4.02 9.59
C LEU A 148 -16.04 3.34 8.41
N LEU A 149 -16.46 4.15 7.43
CA LEU A 149 -16.96 3.69 6.14
C LEU A 149 -16.08 4.28 5.04
N ILE A 150 -15.69 3.45 4.07
CA ILE A 150 -15.04 3.92 2.83
C ILE A 150 -16.12 4.37 1.86
N ASP A 151 -16.16 5.68 1.57
CA ASP A 151 -17.16 6.29 0.69
C ASP A 151 -16.89 5.88 -0.77
N GLY A 152 -15.65 6.09 -1.21
CA GLY A 152 -15.19 5.72 -2.55
C GLY A 152 -13.79 6.21 -2.85
N TRP A 153 -13.40 6.06 -4.12
CA TRP A 153 -12.19 6.68 -4.65
C TRP A 153 -12.35 8.19 -4.73
N VAL A 154 -11.40 8.92 -4.14
CA VAL A 154 -11.12 10.32 -4.49
C VAL A 154 -10.22 10.36 -5.72
N GLU A 155 -9.24 9.45 -5.77
CA GLU A 155 -8.42 9.20 -6.95
C GLU A 155 -8.26 7.68 -7.11
N ALA A 156 -8.79 7.15 -8.22
CA ALA A 156 -8.61 5.74 -8.57
C ALA A 156 -7.11 5.42 -8.73
N PRO A 157 -6.68 4.18 -8.41
CA PRO A 157 -5.27 3.82 -8.43
C PRO A 157 -4.66 3.95 -9.82
N LYS A 158 -3.49 4.61 -9.87
CA LYS A 158 -2.69 4.83 -11.06
C LYS A 158 -1.25 4.47 -10.77
N TYR A 159 -0.64 3.73 -11.68
CA TYR A 159 0.75 3.33 -11.60
C TYR A 159 1.51 3.83 -12.82
N ASP A 160 2.64 4.49 -12.59
CA ASP A 160 3.60 4.88 -13.63
C ASP A 160 4.79 3.92 -13.62
N SER A 161 4.84 3.03 -14.62
CA SER A 161 5.93 2.07 -14.79
C SER A 161 7.27 2.68 -15.18
N LYS A 162 7.35 3.96 -15.56
CA LYS A 162 8.63 4.63 -15.86
C LYS A 162 9.33 5.12 -14.59
N THR A 163 8.54 5.63 -13.65
CA THR A 163 9.01 6.21 -12.38
C THR A 163 8.80 5.27 -11.18
N GLN A 164 8.11 4.14 -11.41
CA GLN A 164 7.68 3.18 -10.40
C GLN A 164 6.98 3.86 -9.23
N ARG A 165 6.02 4.71 -9.57
CA ARG A 165 5.20 5.48 -8.64
C ARG A 165 3.75 5.01 -8.72
N LEU A 166 3.17 4.73 -7.57
CA LEU A 166 1.77 4.37 -7.42
C LEU A 166 1.06 5.47 -6.62
N VAL A 167 -0.09 5.91 -7.09
CA VAL A 167 -0.94 6.91 -6.43
C VAL A 167 -2.37 6.40 -6.39
N TRP A 168 -3.03 6.56 -5.25
CA TRP A 168 -4.46 6.31 -5.09
C TRP A 168 -4.98 7.10 -3.89
N SER A 169 -6.29 7.31 -3.82
CA SER A 169 -6.87 8.02 -2.69
C SER A 169 -8.30 7.60 -2.43
N VAL A 170 -8.64 7.43 -1.16
CA VAL A 170 -9.98 7.10 -0.69
C VAL A 170 -10.45 8.08 0.36
N ALA A 171 -11.74 8.36 0.33
CA ALA A 171 -12.43 9.07 1.38
C ALA A 171 -13.00 8.08 2.39
N ALA A 172 -12.83 8.37 3.67
CA ALA A 172 -13.54 7.69 4.73
C ALA A 172 -14.25 8.67 5.65
N LYS A 173 -15.41 8.25 6.13
CA LYS A 173 -16.24 8.99 7.08
C LYS A 173 -16.61 8.11 8.25
N HIS A 174 -16.98 8.70 9.37
CA HIS A 174 -17.60 7.94 10.43
C HIS A 174 -18.98 7.45 10.00
N LYS A 175 -19.38 6.28 10.48
CA LYS A 175 -20.66 5.67 10.11
C LYS A 175 -21.86 6.55 10.45
N ASP A 176 -21.76 7.33 11.51
CA ASP A 176 -22.81 8.21 12.03
C ASP A 176 -22.74 9.64 11.46
N ASP A 177 -21.78 9.91 10.58
CA ASP A 177 -21.65 11.22 9.93
C ASP A 177 -22.86 11.50 9.03
N GLY A 178 -23.40 12.71 9.13
CA GLY A 178 -24.50 13.18 8.28
C GLY A 178 -24.06 13.39 6.82
N ALA A 179 -25.03 13.51 5.92
CA ALA A 179 -24.76 13.69 4.47
C ALA A 179 -23.95 14.95 4.10
N GLN A 180 -23.76 15.88 5.03
CA GLN A 180 -22.99 17.12 4.85
C GLN A 180 -21.58 17.06 5.49
N SER A 181 -21.15 15.90 6.01
CA SER A 181 -19.80 15.73 6.54
C SER A 181 -18.75 15.94 5.44
N ASP A 182 -17.61 16.51 5.81
CA ASP A 182 -16.39 16.52 4.98
C ASP A 182 -15.52 15.31 5.36
N PRO A 183 -15.48 14.22 4.54
CA PRO A 183 -14.75 13.01 4.91
C PRO A 183 -13.25 13.25 5.04
N THR A 184 -12.60 12.47 5.90
CA THR A 184 -11.14 12.41 5.92
C THR A 184 -10.64 11.62 4.72
N VAL A 185 -9.59 12.11 4.09
CA VAL A 185 -8.96 11.50 2.92
C VAL A 185 -7.55 11.06 3.27
N ASN A 186 -7.24 9.81 2.89
CA ASN A 186 -5.87 9.35 2.74
C ASN A 186 -5.51 9.42 1.25
N TYR A 187 -4.56 10.27 0.90
CA TYR A 187 -4.00 10.35 -0.44
C TYR A 187 -2.65 9.65 -0.44
N ASN A 188 -2.71 8.40 -0.86
CA ASN A 188 -1.67 7.40 -0.76
C ASN A 188 -0.72 7.49 -1.96
N THR A 189 0.56 7.71 -1.69
CA THR A 189 1.60 7.70 -2.72
C THR A 189 2.75 6.77 -2.34
N TYR A 190 3.25 6.04 -3.33
CA TYR A 190 4.14 4.92 -3.15
C TYR A 190 5.29 5.08 -4.14
N ALA A 191 6.52 5.03 -3.65
CA ALA A 191 7.73 4.98 -4.44
C ALA A 191 8.34 3.58 -4.29
N LEU A 192 8.39 2.80 -5.36
CA LEU A 192 8.98 1.46 -5.30
C LEU A 192 10.50 1.52 -5.38
N GLY A 193 11.16 0.69 -4.58
CA GLY A 193 12.60 0.48 -4.59
C GLY A 193 12.95 -1.00 -4.72
N ARG A 194 14.24 -1.28 -4.70
CA ARG A 194 14.78 -2.64 -4.82
C ARG A 194 14.34 -3.58 -3.70
N GLU A 195 14.29 -3.05 -2.47
CA GLU A 195 14.12 -3.86 -1.26
C GLU A 195 12.74 -3.72 -0.61
N GLY A 196 11.83 -2.97 -1.25
CA GLY A 196 10.58 -2.55 -0.64
C GLY A 196 10.06 -1.27 -1.28
N TYR A 197 9.33 -0.46 -0.52
CA TYR A 197 8.77 0.80 -1.00
C TYR A 197 8.69 1.84 0.11
N ILE A 198 8.76 3.10 -0.29
CA ILE A 198 8.49 4.25 0.58
C ILE A 198 7.04 4.68 0.34
N THR A 199 6.30 4.93 1.40
CA THR A 199 4.97 5.55 1.30
C THR A 199 5.01 6.98 1.82
N LEU A 200 4.28 7.86 1.13
CA LEU A 200 3.86 9.15 1.65
C LEU A 200 2.33 9.14 1.64
N ASP A 201 1.72 9.12 2.82
CA ASP A 201 0.26 9.14 2.98
C ASP A 201 -0.17 10.51 3.51
N LEU A 202 -0.79 11.31 2.64
CA LEU A 202 -1.35 12.60 2.98
C LEU A 202 -2.72 12.42 3.63
N ILE A 203 -2.84 12.89 4.86
CA ILE A 203 -4.08 12.95 5.62
C ILE A 203 -4.61 14.38 5.54
N THR A 204 -5.77 14.55 4.94
CA THR A 204 -6.46 15.84 4.80
C THR A 204 -7.99 15.64 4.77
N GLN A 205 -8.77 16.71 4.60
CA GLN A 205 -10.21 16.65 4.36
C GLN A 205 -10.51 16.59 2.85
N GLN A 206 -11.63 15.97 2.48
CA GLN A 206 -11.99 15.78 1.07
C GLN A 206 -12.11 17.10 0.31
N SER A 207 -12.66 18.15 0.94
CA SER A 207 -12.73 19.48 0.34
C SER A 207 -11.37 20.11 0.05
N GLN A 208 -10.33 19.76 0.81
CA GLN A 208 -8.98 20.32 0.70
C GLN A 208 -8.07 19.55 -0.27
N VAL A 209 -8.45 18.34 -0.69
CA VAL A 209 -7.63 17.52 -1.61
C VAL A 209 -7.14 18.28 -2.86
N PRO A 210 -7.95 19.09 -3.56
CA PRO A 210 -7.47 19.86 -4.72
C PRO A 210 -6.31 20.80 -4.40
N LYS A 211 -6.27 21.36 -3.18
CA LYS A 211 -5.19 22.23 -2.67
C LYS A 211 -4.00 21.39 -2.21
N ASP A 212 -4.24 20.42 -1.34
CA ASP A 212 -3.20 19.77 -0.55
C ASP A 212 -2.44 18.68 -1.31
N LYS A 213 -3.07 18.01 -2.29
CA LYS A 213 -2.41 16.90 -3.00
C LYS A 213 -1.15 17.31 -3.75
N GLY A 214 -1.01 18.60 -4.09
CA GLY A 214 0.22 19.13 -4.67
C GLY A 214 1.43 18.92 -3.77
N ALA A 215 1.25 19.00 -2.45
CA ALA A 215 2.32 18.80 -1.48
C ALA A 215 2.89 17.38 -1.53
N VAL A 216 2.04 16.36 -1.44
CA VAL A 216 2.49 14.96 -1.44
C VAL A 216 3.03 14.53 -2.79
N LEU A 217 2.47 15.03 -3.91
CA LEU A 217 2.99 14.75 -5.25
C LEU A 217 4.37 15.38 -5.47
N ALA A 218 4.61 16.59 -4.95
CA ALA A 218 5.94 17.21 -4.98
C ALA A 218 6.95 16.38 -4.17
N LEU A 219 6.59 15.91 -2.97
CA LEU A 219 7.44 15.04 -2.18
C LEU A 219 7.73 13.71 -2.87
N LEU A 220 6.72 13.08 -3.50
CA LEU A 220 6.88 11.82 -4.24
C LEU A 220 7.91 11.92 -5.37
N ASN A 221 7.90 13.05 -6.08
CA ASN A 221 8.85 13.36 -7.14
C ASN A 221 10.25 13.70 -6.59
N ASN A 222 10.33 14.17 -5.35
CA ASN A 222 11.55 14.56 -4.68
C ASN A 222 12.24 13.42 -3.89
N ILE A 223 11.75 12.17 -4.03
CA ILE A 223 12.41 10.98 -3.49
C ILE A 223 13.45 10.47 -4.48
N ASP A 224 14.71 10.53 -4.06
CA ASP A 224 15.85 9.94 -4.77
C ASP A 224 16.33 8.70 -4.01
N TYR A 225 16.13 7.51 -4.58
CA TYR A 225 16.73 6.29 -4.05
C TYR A 225 18.25 6.36 -4.15
N VAL A 226 18.95 5.98 -3.09
CA VAL A 226 20.41 5.94 -3.10
C VAL A 226 20.91 4.82 -4.03
N GLU A 227 22.19 4.88 -4.40
CA GLU A 227 22.79 3.91 -5.30
C GLU A 227 22.57 2.45 -4.81
N GLY A 228 22.15 1.59 -5.74
CA GLY A 228 21.89 0.18 -5.46
C GLY A 228 20.55 -0.10 -4.77
N LYS A 229 19.74 0.93 -4.48
CA LYS A 229 18.40 0.80 -3.86
C LYS A 229 17.25 1.12 -4.83
N ARG A 230 17.54 1.57 -6.04
CA ARG A 230 16.49 1.88 -7.04
C ARG A 230 15.81 0.60 -7.48
N TYR A 231 14.54 0.69 -7.86
CA TYR A 231 13.78 -0.43 -8.39
C TYR A 231 14.52 -1.15 -9.55
N ALA A 232 15.12 -0.38 -10.47
CA ALA A 232 15.89 -0.89 -11.59
C ALA A 232 17.20 -1.61 -11.20
N ASP A 233 17.69 -1.43 -9.96
CA ASP A 233 18.90 -2.11 -9.47
C ASP A 233 18.58 -3.54 -8.96
N PHE A 234 17.35 -4.04 -9.17
CA PHE A 234 16.93 -5.38 -8.78
C PHE A 234 17.73 -6.48 -9.47
N ASN A 235 18.11 -7.49 -8.68
CA ASN A 235 18.79 -8.68 -9.12
C ASN A 235 17.99 -9.92 -8.70
N SER A 236 17.37 -10.59 -9.67
CA SER A 236 16.55 -11.79 -9.44
C SER A 236 17.29 -12.98 -8.84
N SER A 237 18.63 -13.00 -8.90
CA SER A 237 19.44 -14.08 -8.34
C SER A 237 19.77 -13.88 -6.86
N THR A 238 19.69 -12.65 -6.34
CA THR A 238 20.08 -12.32 -4.95
C THR A 238 18.96 -11.70 -4.12
N ASP A 239 18.05 -10.98 -4.77
CA ASP A 239 17.11 -10.14 -4.07
C ASP A 239 15.82 -10.89 -3.73
N LYS A 240 15.28 -10.56 -2.56
CA LYS A 240 13.97 -11.06 -2.14
C LYS A 240 12.89 -10.41 -2.98
N VAL A 241 12.08 -11.22 -3.65
CA VAL A 241 10.82 -10.79 -4.26
C VAL A 241 9.73 -10.81 -3.19
N ALA A 242 8.91 -9.77 -3.14
CA ALA A 242 7.74 -9.72 -2.26
C ALA A 242 6.71 -10.79 -2.67
N GLU A 243 5.96 -11.29 -1.69
CA GLU A 243 4.95 -12.34 -1.92
C GLU A 243 3.70 -11.84 -2.65
N TYR A 244 3.64 -10.54 -2.98
CA TYR A 244 2.49 -9.87 -3.57
C TYR A 244 2.90 -8.74 -4.53
N GLY A 245 1.98 -8.36 -5.42
CA GLY A 245 2.12 -7.28 -6.40
C GLY A 245 1.43 -5.96 -5.99
N LEU A 246 1.25 -5.03 -6.93
CA LEU A 246 0.71 -3.69 -6.66
C LEU A 246 -0.77 -3.70 -6.28
N ALA A 247 -1.57 -4.63 -6.80
CA ALA A 247 -2.97 -4.73 -6.43
C ALA A 247 -3.14 -4.97 -4.91
N ALA A 248 -2.24 -5.75 -4.30
CA ALA A 248 -2.25 -5.98 -2.86
C ALA A 248 -1.85 -4.75 -2.04
N LEU A 249 -1.02 -3.85 -2.60
CA LEU A 249 -0.67 -2.58 -1.96
C LEU A 249 -1.87 -1.64 -1.88
N VAL A 250 -2.75 -1.67 -2.88
CA VAL A 250 -3.98 -0.87 -2.91
C VAL A 250 -5.08 -1.52 -2.07
N ALA A 251 -5.31 -2.82 -2.23
CA ALA A 251 -6.39 -3.54 -1.53
C ALA A 251 -6.13 -3.72 -0.02
N GLY A 252 -4.88 -3.55 0.42
CA GLY A 252 -4.42 -3.94 1.75
C GLY A 252 -4.27 -5.46 1.89
N VAL A 253 -3.50 -5.90 2.89
CA VAL A 253 -3.18 -7.32 3.14
C VAL A 253 -4.41 -8.15 3.61
N ALA A 254 -5.60 -7.54 3.67
CA ALA A 254 -6.86 -8.20 4.03
C ALA A 254 -7.21 -9.39 3.11
N ALA A 255 -6.60 -9.48 1.92
CA ALA A 255 -6.70 -10.64 1.03
C ALA A 255 -6.19 -11.97 1.63
N LYS A 256 -5.49 -11.96 2.79
CA LYS A 256 -5.00 -13.20 3.42
C LYS A 256 -6.10 -14.17 3.85
N LYS A 257 -7.34 -13.72 4.12
CA LYS A 257 -8.45 -14.63 4.49
C LYS A 257 -9.12 -15.34 3.33
N LEU A 258 -8.92 -14.89 2.09
CA LEU A 258 -9.29 -15.71 0.93
C LEU A 258 -8.31 -16.87 0.73
N GLY A 259 -7.15 -16.84 1.38
CA GLY A 259 -6.09 -17.81 1.15
C GLY A 259 -5.49 -17.60 -0.24
N LEU A 260 -4.16 -17.59 -0.32
CA LEU A 260 -3.44 -17.53 -1.60
C LEU A 260 -3.94 -18.62 -2.58
N PHE A 261 -4.44 -19.74 -2.06
CA PHE A 261 -5.08 -20.81 -2.82
C PHE A 261 -6.43 -20.46 -3.46
N ALA A 262 -7.26 -19.59 -2.90
CA ALA A 262 -8.50 -19.19 -3.58
C ALA A 262 -8.22 -18.18 -4.70
N VAL A 263 -7.23 -17.29 -4.52
CA VAL A 263 -6.79 -16.37 -5.58
C VAL A 263 -6.10 -17.14 -6.71
N ILE A 264 -5.17 -18.05 -6.38
CA ILE A 264 -4.56 -18.97 -7.36
C ILE A 264 -5.65 -19.85 -8.01
N GLY A 265 -6.59 -20.37 -7.23
CA GLY A 265 -7.71 -21.17 -7.71
C GLY A 265 -8.58 -20.40 -8.70
N ALA A 266 -8.98 -19.17 -8.38
CA ALA A 266 -9.74 -18.30 -9.25
C ALA A 266 -8.97 -17.92 -10.52
N PHE A 267 -7.66 -17.65 -10.41
CA PHE A 267 -6.77 -17.40 -11.55
C PHE A 267 -6.66 -18.64 -12.45
N LEU A 268 -6.38 -19.81 -11.88
CA LEU A 268 -6.33 -21.09 -12.61
C LEU A 268 -7.68 -21.42 -13.26
N LEU A 269 -8.80 -21.18 -12.58
CA LEU A 269 -10.15 -21.33 -13.13
C LEU A 269 -10.39 -20.41 -14.34
N LYS A 270 -9.93 -19.15 -14.26
CA LYS A 270 -10.03 -18.18 -15.36
C LYS A 270 -9.27 -18.64 -16.61
N PHE A 271 -8.18 -19.37 -16.44
CA PHE A 271 -7.38 -19.93 -17.55
C PHE A 271 -7.62 -21.43 -17.80
N ALA A 272 -8.51 -22.08 -17.04
CA ALA A 272 -8.73 -23.52 -17.12
C ALA A 272 -9.21 -23.96 -18.50
N LYS A 273 -10.04 -23.14 -19.17
CA LYS A 273 -10.49 -23.42 -20.55
C LYS A 273 -9.34 -23.37 -21.56
N VAL A 274 -8.40 -22.44 -21.40
CA VAL A 274 -7.22 -22.31 -22.27
C VAL A 274 -6.23 -23.44 -22.00
N GLY A 275 -6.01 -23.79 -20.73
CA GLY A 275 -5.20 -24.93 -20.32
C GLY A 275 -5.76 -26.26 -20.82
N LEU A 276 -7.07 -26.47 -20.75
CA LEU A 276 -7.73 -27.67 -21.28
C LEU A 276 -7.58 -27.79 -22.80
N ILE A 277 -7.68 -26.69 -23.54
CA ILE A 277 -7.45 -26.69 -25.00
C ILE A 277 -5.99 -27.00 -25.33
N ALA A 278 -5.03 -26.45 -24.58
CA ALA A 278 -3.61 -26.73 -24.75
C ALA A 278 -3.28 -28.21 -24.44
N VAL A 279 -3.84 -28.77 -23.36
CA VAL A 279 -3.68 -30.18 -22.99
C VAL A 279 -4.36 -31.09 -24.02
N ALA A 280 -5.53 -30.73 -24.54
CA ALA A 280 -6.21 -31.49 -25.60
C ALA A 280 -5.41 -31.47 -26.92
N ALA A 281 -4.79 -30.33 -27.27
CA ALA A 281 -3.94 -30.22 -28.45
C ALA A 281 -2.65 -31.05 -28.32
N LEU A 282 -2.00 -31.01 -27.14
CA LEU A 282 -0.80 -31.80 -26.85
C LEU A 282 -1.12 -33.31 -26.74
N GLY A 283 -2.20 -33.66 -26.04
CA GLY A 283 -2.70 -35.03 -25.89
C GLY A 283 -3.18 -35.64 -27.21
N GLY A 284 -3.87 -34.86 -28.04
CA GLY A 284 -4.27 -35.26 -29.39
C GLY A 284 -3.07 -35.45 -30.34
N GLY A 285 -2.03 -34.62 -30.20
CA GLY A 285 -0.77 -34.77 -30.93
C GLY A 285 0.02 -36.03 -30.53
N ILE A 286 0.02 -36.38 -29.24
CA ILE A 286 0.67 -37.59 -28.73
C ILE A 286 -0.14 -38.84 -29.11
N TRP A 287 -1.46 -38.81 -28.96
CA TRP A 287 -2.35 -39.92 -29.31
C TRP A 287 -2.31 -40.23 -30.82
N SER A 288 -2.36 -39.20 -31.69
CA SER A 288 -2.32 -39.39 -33.14
C SER A 288 -0.98 -39.97 -33.63
N ARG A 289 0.14 -39.60 -33.00
CA ARG A 289 1.46 -40.21 -33.28
C ARG A 289 1.56 -41.66 -32.82
N LEU A 290 0.97 -42.01 -31.68
CA LEU A 290 0.94 -43.40 -31.19
C LEU A 290 0.02 -44.30 -32.03
N ARG A 291 -1.08 -43.75 -32.58
CA ARG A 291 -1.99 -44.49 -33.47
C ARG A 291 -1.42 -44.72 -34.87
N ARG A 292 -0.68 -43.75 -35.43
CA ARG A 292 0.05 -43.91 -36.71
C ARG A 292 1.15 -44.98 -36.67
N LYS A 293 1.76 -45.23 -35.50
CA LYS A 293 2.72 -46.33 -35.32
C LYS A 293 2.10 -47.73 -35.29
N LYS A 294 0.77 -47.85 -35.16
CA LYS A 294 0.05 -49.14 -35.18
C LYS A 294 -0.59 -49.48 -36.52
N ALA A 295 -0.58 -48.55 -37.49
CA ALA A 295 -1.15 -48.74 -38.81
C ALA A 295 -0.04 -48.68 -39.86
N ASP A 296 0.82 -49.69 -39.86
CA ASP A 296 1.47 -50.30 -41.04
C ASP A 296 2.49 -51.37 -40.58
N PRO A 297 2.68 -52.51 -41.27
CA PRO A 297 1.87 -53.11 -42.34
C PRO A 297 1.56 -54.62 -42.10
N ALA A 298 0.55 -55.14 -42.81
CA ALA A 298 0.59 -56.52 -43.28
C ALA A 298 -0.14 -56.60 -44.63
N GLY A 299 0.65 -56.58 -45.70
CA GLY A 299 0.23 -56.84 -47.07
C GLY A 299 1.46 -57.22 -47.90
N PRO A 300 1.33 -58.10 -48.91
CA PRO A 300 1.97 -59.42 -48.90
C PRO A 300 3.08 -59.59 -49.96
N GLY A 301 3.94 -60.60 -49.78
CA GLY A 301 4.83 -61.15 -50.83
C GLY A 301 5.46 -62.43 -50.29
N GLN A 302 5.10 -63.62 -50.79
CA GLN A 302 5.47 -64.26 -52.07
C GLN A 302 6.95 -64.71 -52.15
N GLN A 303 7.06 -66.02 -52.38
CA GLN A 303 8.19 -66.89 -52.73
C GLN A 303 9.05 -67.41 -51.58
#